data_AF-A0A8T6U1E6-F1
#
_entry.id   AF-A0A8T6U1E6-F1
#
_cell.length_a   1.000
_cell.length_b   1.000
_cell.length_c   1.000
_cell.angle_alpha   90.00
_cell.angle_beta   90.00
_cell.angle_gamma   90.00
#
_symmetry.space_group_name_H-M   'P 1'
#
loop_
_entity.id
_entity.type
_entity.pdbx_description
1 polymer ?
#
loop_
_entity_poly.entity_id
_entity_poly.type
_entity_poly.pdbx_seq_one_letter_code
_entity_poly.pdbx_strand_id
1 'polypeptide(L)'
;MSDEHLDAGELTSLVNSIETRIKYIIQSSEILLNHEGQLQVVAALYIHAIEEFGKLVYVLSIPDNMGITTVNTSREWFRNHDVKIELAQAILPPECFVLQQGNYGSAVYGRVDYDVHEVPDWETRLAILNTDLEDGRVPPLPAVDAGDITEAIKQFKSFMNFD
;
A
#
# COMPACT_ATOMS: atom_id res chain seq x y z
N MET A 1 11.20 -4.90 25.03
CA MET A 1 10.11 -4.45 24.14
C MET A 1 9.17 -3.65 25.01
N SER A 2 8.78 -2.45 24.60
CA SER A 2 7.86 -1.62 25.37
C SER A 2 6.54 -1.59 24.64
N ASP A 3 5.51 -2.15 25.27
CA ASP A 3 4.13 -1.87 24.87
C ASP A 3 3.86 -0.39 25.15
N GLU A 4 3.10 0.24 24.25
CA GLU A 4 2.69 1.63 24.42
C GLU A 4 1.21 1.65 24.82
N HIS A 5 0.94 2.25 25.96
CA HIS A 5 -0.42 2.39 26.47
C HIS A 5 -0.95 3.73 25.98
N LEU A 6 -1.91 3.68 25.06
CA LEU A 6 -2.58 4.85 24.54
C LEU A 6 -3.92 5.02 25.26
N ASP A 7 -4.20 6.23 25.73
CA ASP A 7 -5.55 6.59 26.10
C ASP A 7 -6.45 6.78 24.87
N ALA A 8 -7.75 6.97 25.08
CA ALA A 8 -8.72 7.13 23.99
C ALA A 8 -8.42 8.35 23.08
N GLY A 9 -7.89 9.44 23.65
CA GLY A 9 -7.53 10.64 22.90
C GLY A 9 -6.28 10.43 22.05
N GLU A 10 -5.27 9.76 22.61
CA GLU A 10 -4.04 9.38 21.90
C GLU A 10 -4.31 8.40 20.77
N LEU A 11 -5.17 7.39 21.00
CA LEU A 11 -5.61 6.47 19.96
C LEU A 11 -6.33 7.20 18.82
N THR A 12 -7.26 8.10 19.16
CA THR A 12 -7.97 8.93 18.17
C THR A 12 -6.99 9.77 17.36
N SER A 13 -5.99 10.37 18.00
CA SER A 13 -4.93 11.14 17.33
C SER A 13 -4.10 10.28 16.37
N LEU A 14 -3.73 9.06 16.78
CA LEU A 14 -3.00 8.11 15.95
C LEU A 14 -3.80 7.70 14.72
N VAL A 15 -5.07 7.35 14.90
CA VAL A 15 -6.00 7.00 13.82
C VAL A 15 -6.10 8.15 12.82
N ASN A 16 -6.41 9.37 13.29
CA ASN A 16 -6.50 10.55 12.44
C ASN A 16 -5.19 10.84 11.69
N SER A 17 -4.04 10.60 12.32
CA SER A 17 -2.73 10.77 11.69
C SER A 17 -2.52 9.77 10.56
N ILE A 18 -2.87 8.50 10.76
CA ILE A 18 -2.77 7.46 9.72
C ILE A 18 -3.70 7.80 8.56
N GLU A 19 -4.97 8.10 8.82
CA GLU A 19 -5.95 8.47 7.79
C GLU A 19 -5.49 9.68 6.96
N THR A 20 -4.95 10.70 7.64
CA THR A 20 -4.39 11.88 6.98
C THR A 20 -3.21 11.52 6.06
N ARG A 21 -2.32 10.62 6.49
CA ARG A 21 -1.21 10.16 5.64
C ARG A 21 -1.72 9.41 4.41
N ILE A 22 -2.65 8.47 4.58
CA ILE A 22 -3.26 7.74 3.46
C ILE A 22 -3.83 8.74 2.45
N LYS A 23 -4.62 9.71 2.92
CA LYS A 23 -5.21 10.75 2.06
C LYS A 23 -4.15 11.49 1.25
N TYR A 24 -3.07 11.97 1.88
CA TYR A 24 -2.02 12.70 1.17
C TYR A 24 -1.24 11.84 0.18
N ILE A 25 -0.99 10.57 0.50
CA ILE A 25 -0.32 9.64 -0.42
C ILE A 25 -1.19 9.39 -1.65
N ILE A 26 -2.49 9.17 -1.47
CA ILE A 26 -3.45 9.00 -2.58
C ILE A 26 -3.52 10.26 -3.45
N GLN A 27 -3.65 11.44 -2.85
CA GLN A 27 -3.65 12.71 -3.59
C GLN A 27 -2.35 12.92 -4.38
N SER A 28 -1.20 12.56 -3.80
CA SER A 28 0.10 12.64 -4.49
C SER A 28 0.16 11.69 -5.68
N SER A 29 -0.39 10.48 -5.53
CA SER A 29 -0.49 9.48 -6.60
C SER A 29 -1.37 10.00 -7.75
N GLU A 30 -2.52 10.61 -7.44
CA GLU A 30 -3.42 11.22 -8.44
C GLU A 30 -2.77 12.38 -9.20
N ILE A 31 -2.00 13.23 -8.52
CA ILE A 31 -1.25 14.31 -9.17
C ILE A 31 -0.25 13.72 -10.16
N LEU A 32 0.54 12.74 -9.72
CA LEU A 32 1.61 12.14 -10.51
C LEU A 32 1.12 11.24 -11.66
N LEU A 33 -0.11 10.72 -11.60
CA LEU A 33 -0.71 9.93 -12.70
C LEU A 33 -0.72 10.67 -14.05
N ASN A 34 -0.82 12.00 -14.02
CA ASN A 34 -0.86 12.82 -15.23
C ASN A 34 0.54 13.16 -15.78
N HIS A 35 1.61 12.73 -15.11
CA HIS A 35 2.99 13.01 -15.50
C HIS A 35 3.60 11.83 -16.26
N GLU A 36 4.11 12.10 -17.46
CA GLU A 36 4.76 11.10 -18.30
C GLU A 36 5.98 10.47 -17.60
N GLY A 37 6.09 9.14 -17.65
CA GLY A 37 7.21 8.40 -17.08
C GLY A 37 7.21 8.23 -15.55
N GLN A 38 6.13 8.63 -14.85
CA GLN A 38 6.04 8.54 -13.38
C GLN A 38 5.23 7.34 -12.89
N LEU A 39 4.77 6.46 -13.77
CA LEU A 39 3.78 5.44 -13.45
C LEU A 39 4.24 4.46 -12.36
N GLN A 40 5.52 4.09 -12.37
CA GLN A 40 6.11 3.24 -11.34
C GLN A 40 6.19 3.97 -9.98
N VAL A 41 6.49 5.26 -9.98
CA VAL A 41 6.47 6.09 -8.76
C VAL A 41 5.05 6.17 -8.18
N VAL A 42 4.04 6.33 -9.04
CA VAL A 42 2.63 6.28 -8.64
C VAL A 42 2.31 4.92 -8.01
N ALA A 43 2.73 3.82 -8.63
CA ALA A 43 2.54 2.48 -8.07
C ALA A 43 3.17 2.34 -6.68
N ALA A 44 4.42 2.79 -6.50
CA ALA A 44 5.08 2.75 -5.20
C ALA A 44 4.34 3.56 -4.13
N LEU A 45 3.88 4.77 -4.47
CA LEU A 45 3.08 5.59 -3.56
C LEU A 45 1.75 4.90 -3.22
N TYR A 46 1.05 4.37 -4.21
CA TYR A 46 -0.22 3.70 -4.01
C TYR A 46 -0.09 2.46 -3.10
N ILE A 47 0.95 1.64 -3.32
CA ILE A 47 1.27 0.51 -2.44
C ILE A 47 1.51 0.99 -1.01
N HIS A 48 2.20 2.12 -0.83
CA HIS A 48 2.42 2.69 0.49
C HIS A 48 1.11 3.14 1.16
N ALA A 49 0.13 3.64 0.39
CA ALA A 49 -1.20 3.95 0.92
C ALA A 49 -1.93 2.68 1.41
N ILE A 50 -1.82 1.56 0.68
CA ILE A 50 -2.37 0.26 1.10
C ILE A 50 -1.70 -0.21 2.40
N GLU A 51 -0.39 -0.06 2.54
CA GLU A 51 0.31 -0.40 3.79
C GLU A 51 -0.16 0.44 4.98
N GLU A 52 -0.31 1.75 4.79
CA GLU A 52 -0.83 2.64 5.83
C GLU A 52 -2.27 2.27 6.21
N PHE A 53 -3.09 1.83 5.24
CA PHE A 53 -4.41 1.27 5.52
C PHE A 53 -4.32 -0.03 6.34
N GLY A 54 -3.40 -0.93 6.02
CA GLY A 54 -3.13 -2.12 6.85
C GLY A 54 -2.79 -1.78 8.30
N LYS A 55 -2.00 -0.71 8.51
CA LYS A 55 -1.74 -0.19 9.88
C LYS A 55 -3.01 0.33 10.54
N LEU A 56 -3.86 1.04 9.80
CA LEU A 56 -5.14 1.53 10.32
C LEU A 56 -6.03 0.37 10.78
N VAL A 57 -6.20 -0.66 9.95
CA VAL A 57 -6.96 -1.87 10.28
C VAL A 57 -6.43 -2.51 11.56
N TYR A 58 -5.11 -2.65 11.68
CA TYR A 58 -4.50 -3.17 12.89
C TYR A 58 -4.85 -2.33 14.12
N VAL A 59 -4.60 -1.02 14.08
CA VAL A 59 -4.86 -0.11 15.22
C VAL A 59 -6.32 -0.17 15.66
N LEU A 60 -7.26 -0.21 14.71
CA LEU A 60 -8.70 -0.30 14.99
C LEU A 60 -9.13 -1.68 15.52
N SER A 61 -8.36 -2.74 15.28
CA SER A 61 -8.66 -4.09 15.78
C SER A 61 -8.23 -4.31 17.24
N ILE A 62 -7.46 -3.39 17.83
CA ILE A 62 -6.94 -3.57 19.18
C ILE A 62 -8.07 -3.36 20.18
N PRO A 63 -8.34 -4.34 21.06
CA PRO A 63 -9.43 -4.22 22.02
C PRO A 63 -9.17 -3.12 23.04
N ASP A 64 -10.19 -2.29 23.26
CA ASP A 64 -10.20 -1.30 24.33
C ASP A 64 -10.40 -2.01 25.67
N ASN A 65 -9.42 -1.89 26.58
CA ASN A 65 -9.49 -2.43 27.92
C ASN A 65 -9.72 -1.28 28.92
N MET A 66 -10.99 -0.90 29.10
CA MET A 66 -11.42 0.14 30.05
C MET A 66 -10.81 1.53 29.79
N GLY A 67 -10.71 1.95 28.52
CA GLY A 67 -10.22 3.27 28.11
C GLY A 67 -8.70 3.34 27.89
N ILE A 68 -8.00 2.20 28.03
CA ILE A 68 -6.58 2.08 27.73
C ILE A 68 -6.41 1.01 26.64
N THR A 69 -5.91 1.46 25.49
CA THR A 69 -5.56 0.57 24.37
C THR A 69 -4.07 0.31 24.43
N THR A 70 -3.69 -0.96 24.58
CA THR A 70 -2.28 -1.34 24.55
C THR A 70 -1.90 -1.64 23.12
N VAL A 71 -1.25 -0.68 22.49
CA VAL A 71 -0.70 -0.88 21.16
C VAL A 71 0.65 -1.54 21.33
N ASN A 72 0.75 -2.77 20.84
CA ASN A 72 2.05 -3.37 20.65
C ASN A 72 2.74 -2.62 19.51
N THR A 73 3.51 -1.58 19.87
CA THR A 73 4.33 -0.79 18.95
C THR A 73 5.68 -1.42 18.72
N SER A 74 5.81 -2.74 18.95
CA SER A 74 6.90 -3.56 18.43
C SER A 74 7.24 -3.05 17.04
N ARG A 75 8.38 -2.36 16.95
CA ARG A 75 8.86 -1.76 15.70
C ARG A 75 8.92 -2.80 14.60
N GLU A 76 9.14 -4.07 14.95
CA GLU A 76 9.24 -5.19 14.02
C GLU A 76 7.92 -5.46 13.30
N TRP A 77 6.77 -5.36 13.99
CA TRP A 77 5.48 -5.60 13.36
C TRP A 77 5.08 -4.44 12.43
N PHE A 78 5.20 -3.20 12.89
CA PHE A 78 4.92 -2.02 12.04
C PHE A 78 5.86 -1.90 10.83
N ARG A 79 7.03 -2.54 10.90
CA ARG A 79 8.00 -2.67 9.79
C ARG A 79 7.74 -3.90 8.92
N ASN A 80 6.90 -4.83 9.34
CA ASN A 80 6.57 -5.98 8.51
C ASN A 80 5.57 -5.55 7.44
N HIS A 81 6.08 -5.39 6.21
CA HIS A 81 5.31 -4.93 5.07
C HIS A 81 4.24 -5.93 4.65
N ASP A 82 4.56 -7.22 4.67
CA ASP A 82 3.67 -8.29 4.22
C ASP A 82 2.43 -8.36 5.10
N VAL A 83 2.62 -8.33 6.42
CA VAL A 83 1.50 -8.39 7.37
C VAL A 83 0.54 -7.20 7.21
N LYS A 84 1.04 -5.99 6.93
CA LYS A 84 0.18 -4.83 6.66
C LYS A 84 -0.65 -5.05 5.40
N ILE A 85 -0.06 -5.62 4.35
CA ILE A 85 -0.81 -5.89 3.13
C ILE A 85 -1.82 -7.01 3.33
N GLU A 86 -1.48 -8.10 4.04
CA GLU A 86 -2.42 -9.18 4.35
C GLU A 86 -3.67 -8.64 5.08
N LEU A 87 -3.47 -7.73 6.04
CA LEU A 87 -4.59 -7.05 6.72
C LEU A 87 -5.42 -6.18 5.78
N ALA A 88 -4.77 -5.46 4.86
CA ALA A 88 -5.45 -4.66 3.87
C ALA A 88 -6.27 -5.54 2.91
N GLN A 89 -5.71 -6.67 2.45
CA GLN A 89 -6.36 -7.63 1.54
C GLN A 89 -7.60 -8.27 2.15
N ALA A 90 -7.62 -8.47 3.46
CA ALA A 90 -8.78 -9.02 4.15
C ALA A 90 -10.01 -8.08 4.13
N ILE A 91 -9.81 -6.79 3.81
CA ILE A 91 -10.82 -5.74 3.96
C ILE A 91 -11.11 -5.01 2.64
N LEU A 92 -10.08 -4.68 1.86
CA LEU A 92 -10.22 -3.92 0.61
C LEU A 92 -10.77 -4.79 -0.53
N PRO A 93 -11.48 -4.17 -1.49
CA PRO A 93 -11.87 -4.85 -2.73
C PRO A 93 -10.64 -5.41 -3.47
N PRO A 94 -10.72 -6.60 -4.10
CA PRO A 94 -9.61 -7.19 -4.86
C PRO A 94 -9.04 -6.29 -5.95
N GLU A 95 -9.87 -5.42 -6.52
CA GLU A 95 -9.51 -4.44 -7.55
C GLU A 95 -8.46 -3.44 -7.06
N CYS A 96 -8.34 -3.22 -5.73
CA CYS A 96 -7.30 -2.37 -5.16
C CYS A 96 -5.89 -2.96 -5.28
N PHE A 97 -5.76 -4.23 -5.68
CA PHE A 97 -4.46 -4.92 -5.76
C PHE A 97 -4.04 -5.24 -7.19
N VAL A 98 -4.84 -4.86 -8.18
CA VAL A 98 -4.56 -5.11 -9.59
C VAL A 98 -3.91 -3.86 -10.20
N LEU A 99 -2.61 -3.92 -10.44
CA LEU A 99 -1.82 -2.83 -11.05
C LEU A 99 -1.42 -3.11 -12.50
N GLN A 100 -1.67 -4.34 -12.97
CA GLN A 100 -1.49 -4.77 -14.34
C GLN A 100 -2.37 -6.00 -14.62
N GLN A 101 -3.16 -5.95 -15.69
CA GLN A 101 -3.86 -7.11 -16.24
C GLN A 101 -3.11 -7.67 -17.45
N GLY A 102 -2.84 -8.98 -17.45
CA GLY A 102 -2.28 -9.70 -18.59
C GLY A 102 -3.25 -9.75 -19.77
N ASN A 103 -2.73 -9.68 -21.00
CA ASN A 103 -3.53 -9.85 -22.22
C ASN A 103 -3.52 -11.33 -22.65
N TYR A 104 -4.70 -11.96 -22.77
CA TYR A 104 -4.89 -13.38 -23.11
C TYR A 104 -4.37 -13.81 -24.51
N GLY A 105 -3.73 -12.92 -25.27
CA GLY A 105 -3.40 -13.12 -26.70
C GLY A 105 -1.95 -13.49 -27.05
N SER A 106 -1.04 -13.64 -26.08
CA SER A 106 0.38 -13.90 -26.34
C SER A 106 0.70 -15.40 -26.38
N ALA A 107 1.23 -15.88 -27.52
CA ALA A 107 1.68 -17.27 -27.71
C ALA A 107 2.96 -17.64 -26.93
N VAL A 108 3.48 -16.73 -26.09
CA VAL A 108 4.63 -16.96 -25.22
C VAL A 108 4.11 -16.97 -23.79
N TYR A 109 3.89 -18.19 -23.28
CA TYR A 109 3.41 -18.45 -21.93
C TYR A 109 4.58 -18.35 -20.93
N GLY A 110 4.77 -17.18 -20.32
CA GLY A 110 5.70 -16.96 -19.21
C GLY A 110 4.97 -16.50 -17.94
N ARG A 111 5.38 -17.01 -16.77
CA ARG A 111 4.85 -16.59 -15.45
C ARG A 111 4.98 -15.07 -15.22
N VAL A 112 5.96 -14.46 -15.87
CA VAL A 112 6.24 -13.01 -15.89
C VAL A 112 5.16 -12.17 -16.59
N ASP A 113 4.30 -12.78 -17.40
CA ASP A 113 3.26 -12.08 -18.18
C ASP A 113 1.87 -12.09 -17.49
N TYR A 114 1.73 -12.80 -16.36
CA TYR A 114 0.43 -13.10 -15.74
C TYR A 114 0.43 -13.10 -14.21
N ASP A 115 1.29 -12.33 -13.54
CA ASP A 115 1.13 -12.13 -12.09
C ASP A 115 0.06 -11.08 -11.79
N VAL A 116 -1.17 -11.43 -12.17
CA VAL A 116 -2.41 -10.65 -12.00
C VAL A 116 -2.82 -10.56 -10.52
N HIS A 117 -2.06 -11.16 -9.59
CA HIS A 117 -2.37 -11.15 -8.16
C HIS A 117 -1.15 -11.06 -7.23
N GLU A 118 0.07 -10.84 -7.73
CA GLU A 118 1.20 -10.61 -6.82
C GLU A 118 1.12 -9.18 -6.29
N VAL A 119 0.75 -9.08 -5.01
CA VAL A 119 1.11 -7.91 -4.20
C VAL A 119 2.57 -7.64 -4.47
N PRO A 120 2.95 -6.47 -5.01
CA PRO A 120 4.34 -6.17 -5.29
C PRO A 120 5.13 -6.33 -4.00
N ASP A 121 6.08 -7.26 -3.98
CA ASP A 121 6.87 -7.56 -2.78
C ASP A 121 7.75 -6.38 -2.38
N TRP A 122 8.32 -6.44 -1.17
CA TRP A 122 9.15 -5.35 -0.64
C TRP A 122 10.39 -5.07 -1.52
N GLU A 123 10.92 -6.08 -2.21
CA GLU A 123 12.07 -5.96 -3.11
C GLU A 123 11.69 -5.17 -4.36
N THR A 124 10.50 -5.41 -4.90
CA THR A 124 9.89 -4.62 -5.98
C THR A 124 9.66 -3.17 -5.57
N ARG A 125 9.20 -2.93 -4.34
CA ARG A 125 9.00 -1.57 -3.78
C ARG A 125 10.33 -0.81 -3.61
N LEU A 126 11.36 -1.49 -3.10
CA LEU A 126 12.70 -0.94 -2.96
C LEU A 126 13.35 -0.69 -4.31
N ALA A 127 13.16 -1.58 -5.29
CA ALA A 127 13.70 -1.40 -6.64
C ALA A 127 13.13 -0.15 -7.31
N ILE A 128 11.82 0.12 -7.16
CA ILE A 128 11.17 1.33 -7.69
C ILE A 128 11.68 2.61 -7.00
N LEU A 129 11.89 2.58 -5.67
CA LEU A 129 12.29 3.77 -4.90
C LEU A 129 13.81 4.03 -4.93
N ASN A 130 14.64 3.01 -5.13
CA ASN A 130 16.11 3.09 -5.08
C ASN A 130 16.77 2.80 -6.42
N THR A 131 16.05 2.95 -7.54
CA THR A 131 16.60 2.73 -8.89
C THR A 131 17.88 3.55 -9.18
N ASP A 132 18.16 4.57 -8.37
CA ASP A 132 19.33 5.45 -8.50
C ASP A 132 20.51 5.18 -7.52
N LEU A 133 20.47 4.17 -6.63
CA LEU A 133 21.39 4.15 -5.47
C LEU A 133 22.41 3.02 -5.34
N GLU A 134 22.33 1.89 -6.06
CA GLU A 134 23.35 0.82 -5.95
C GLU A 134 23.79 0.21 -7.29
N ASP A 135 25.09 0.35 -7.58
CA ASP A 135 25.91 -0.41 -8.56
C ASP A 135 25.43 -0.51 -10.03
N GLY A 136 24.52 0.35 -10.47
CA GLY A 136 24.15 0.50 -11.88
C GLY A 136 23.43 -0.71 -12.48
N ARG A 137 23.01 -1.67 -11.64
CA ARG A 137 22.12 -2.77 -12.04
C ARG A 137 20.72 -2.50 -11.51
N VAL A 138 19.92 -1.89 -12.36
CA VAL A 138 18.49 -1.68 -12.13
C VAL A 138 17.76 -3.01 -12.40
N PRO A 139 17.13 -3.63 -11.40
CA PRO A 139 16.14 -4.67 -11.67
C PRO A 139 15.06 -4.05 -12.57
N PRO A 140 14.58 -4.75 -13.61
CA PRO A 140 13.48 -4.22 -14.40
C PRO A 140 12.30 -3.97 -13.47
N LEU A 141 11.83 -2.72 -13.44
CA LEU A 141 10.65 -2.38 -12.65
C LEU A 141 9.45 -3.17 -13.21
N PRO A 142 8.53 -3.63 -12.35
CA PRO A 142 7.32 -4.28 -12.81
C PRO A 142 6.57 -3.36 -13.77
N ALA A 143 5.93 -3.94 -14.76
CA ALA A 143 5.04 -3.19 -15.61
C ALA A 143 3.81 -2.76 -14.79
N VAL A 144 3.37 -1.53 -15.02
CA VAL A 144 2.18 -0.96 -14.40
C VAL A 144 1.34 -0.44 -15.56
N ASP A 145 0.05 -0.73 -15.55
CA ASP A 145 -0.88 -0.15 -16.51
C ASP A 145 -1.56 1.08 -15.91
N ALA A 146 -1.64 2.16 -16.69
CA ALA A 146 -2.19 3.43 -16.24
C ALA A 146 -3.70 3.34 -15.95
N GLY A 147 -4.43 2.53 -16.72
CA GLY A 147 -5.86 2.28 -16.51
C GLY A 147 -6.09 1.48 -15.23
N ASP A 148 -5.33 0.40 -15.03
CA ASP A 148 -5.45 -0.46 -13.86
C ASP A 148 -5.15 0.29 -12.55
N ILE A 149 -4.04 1.03 -12.48
CA ILE A 149 -3.72 1.81 -11.27
C ILE A 149 -4.73 2.93 -11.02
N THR A 150 -5.29 3.53 -12.07
CA THR A 150 -6.33 4.57 -11.94
C THR A 150 -7.60 3.96 -11.35
N GLU A 151 -8.00 2.79 -11.83
CA GLU A 151 -9.14 2.07 -11.27
C GLU A 151 -8.88 1.62 -9.83
N ALA A 152 -7.69 1.10 -9.52
CA ALA A 152 -7.31 0.71 -8.17
C ALA A 152 -7.39 1.89 -7.19
N ILE A 153 -6.84 3.06 -7.56
CA ILE A 153 -6.95 4.30 -6.77
C ILE A 153 -8.41 4.70 -6.58
N LYS A 154 -9.22 4.65 -7.64
CA LYS A 154 -10.64 5.00 -7.58
C LYS A 154 -11.43 4.06 -6.66
N GLN A 155 -11.20 2.76 -6.73
CA GLN A 155 -11.84 1.78 -5.85
C GLN A 155 -11.43 2.00 -4.39
N PHE A 156 -10.16 2.25 -4.15
CA PHE A 156 -9.64 2.56 -2.82
C PHE A 156 -10.28 3.84 -2.24
N LYS A 157 -10.36 4.92 -3.03
CA LYS A 157 -11.03 6.17 -2.62
C LYS A 157 -12.51 5.95 -2.31
N SER A 158 -13.21 5.20 -3.16
CA SER A 158 -14.61 4.87 -2.95
C SER A 158 -14.82 4.07 -1.67
N PHE A 159 -13.93 3.13 -1.35
CA PHE A 159 -13.99 2.37 -0.11
C PHE A 159 -13.76 3.25 1.12
N MET A 160 -12.76 4.14 1.05
CA MET A 160 -12.37 5.02 2.15
C MET A 160 -13.26 6.26 2.30
N ASN A 161 -14.22 6.47 1.41
CA ASN A 161 -15.01 7.70 1.30
C ASN A 161 -14.14 8.96 1.18
N PHE A 162 -13.08 8.88 0.38
CA PHE A 162 -12.26 10.04 0.03
C PHE A 162 -12.85 10.73 -1.21
N ASP A 163 -13.19 12.01 -1.07
CA ASP A 163 -13.55 12.90 -2.19
C ASP A 163 -12.32 13.18 -3.08
#